data_AF-A0A0L6UBN4-F1
#
_entry.id   AF-A0A0L6UBN4-F1
#
_cell.length_a   1.000
_cell.length_b   1.000
_cell.length_c   1.000
_cell.angle_alpha   90.00
_cell.angle_beta   90.00
_cell.angle_gamma   90.00
#
_symmetry.space_group_name_H-M   'P 1'
#
loop_
_entity.id
_entity.type
_entity.pdbx_description
1 polymer ?
#
loop_
_entity_poly.entity_id
_entity_poly.type
_entity_poly.pdbx_seq_one_letter_code
_entity_poly.pdbx_strand_id
1 'polypeptide(L)'
;MMRMLAKERAQKLATEEKLRQTQALLDAASSFSDQNRQNCAEVALQSLCQNGTVSAYTQEFNSHARTVGWADTPLMSLYQHRLKENVQLAVVELI
;
A
#
# COMPACT_ATOMS: atom_id res chain seq x y z
N MET A 1 -54.46 -11.79 -4.13
CA MET A 1 -53.45 -10.81 -4.61
C MET A 1 -52.40 -10.43 -3.57
N MET A 2 -52.74 -10.02 -2.34
CA MET A 2 -51.74 -9.53 -1.36
C MET A 2 -50.58 -10.48 -1.03
N ARG A 3 -50.80 -11.80 -0.96
CA ARG A 3 -49.72 -12.78 -0.67
C ARG A 3 -48.64 -12.84 -1.76
N MET A 4 -48.98 -12.55 -3.02
CA MET A 4 -48.04 -12.59 -4.13
C MET A 4 -47.06 -11.40 -4.06
N LEU A 5 -47.57 -10.19 -3.82
CA LEU A 5 -46.78 -8.97 -3.65
C LEU A 5 -45.84 -9.03 -2.44
N ALA A 6 -46.29 -9.65 -1.34
CA ALA A 6 -45.45 -9.84 -0.15
C ALA A 6 -44.25 -10.76 -0.44
N LYS A 7 -44.47 -11.85 -1.19
CA LYS A 7 -43.41 -12.79 -1.59
C LYS A 7 -42.40 -12.14 -2.55
N GLU A 8 -42.89 -11.35 -3.50
CA GLU A 8 -42.03 -10.59 -4.42
C GLU A 8 -41.15 -9.57 -3.70
N ARG A 9 -41.72 -8.80 -2.76
CA ARG A 9 -40.96 -7.84 -1.94
C ARG A 9 -39.92 -8.54 -1.07
N ALA A 10 -40.26 -9.68 -0.46
CA ALA A 10 -39.32 -10.46 0.34
C ALA A 10 -38.16 -11.01 -0.50
N GLN A 11 -38.43 -11.49 -1.71
CA GLN A 11 -37.39 -11.95 -2.64
C GLN A 11 -36.47 -10.80 -3.11
N LYS A 12 -37.06 -9.63 -3.40
CA LYS A 12 -36.29 -8.45 -3.77
C LYS A 12 -35.36 -8.02 -2.64
N LEU A 13 -35.88 -7.93 -1.40
CA LEU A 13 -35.08 -7.59 -0.23
C LEU A 13 -33.93 -8.58 0.01
N ALA A 14 -34.21 -9.88 -0.08
CA ALA A 14 -33.19 -10.93 0.07
C ALA A 14 -32.11 -10.85 -1.02
N THR A 15 -32.48 -10.46 -2.24
CA THR A 15 -31.54 -10.29 -3.36
C THR A 15 -30.67 -9.04 -3.17
N GLU A 16 -31.27 -7.93 -2.72
CA GLU A 16 -30.55 -6.70 -2.38
C GLU A 16 -29.58 -6.90 -1.22
N GLU A 17 -29.99 -7.63 -0.18
CA GLU A 17 -29.12 -7.98 0.95
C GLU A 17 -27.93 -8.82 0.52
N LYS A 18 -28.17 -9.84 -0.30
CA LYS A 18 -27.09 -10.67 -0.86
C LYS A 18 -26.10 -9.84 -1.69
N LEU A 19 -26.59 -8.87 -2.47
CA LEU A 19 -25.74 -7.98 -3.26
C LEU A 19 -24.89 -7.08 -2.35
N ARG A 20 -25.48 -6.52 -1.29
CA ARG A 20 -24.75 -5.73 -0.28
C ARG A 20 -23.67 -6.56 0.42
N GLN A 21 -23.99 -7.79 0.80
CA GLN A 21 -23.01 -8.71 1.42
C GLN A 21 -21.86 -9.03 0.46
N THR A 22 -22.16 -9.29 -0.81
CA THR A 22 -21.14 -9.58 -1.83
C THR A 22 -20.22 -8.37 -2.06
N GLN A 23 -20.79 -7.16 -2.13
CA GLN A 23 -20.00 -5.93 -2.26
C GLN A 23 -19.08 -5.73 -1.05
N ALA A 24 -19.60 -5.88 0.17
CA ALA A 24 -18.81 -5.75 1.38
C ALA A 24 -17.64 -6.75 1.44
N LEU A 25 -17.84 -7.98 0.96
CA LEU A 25 -16.76 -8.98 0.87
C LEU A 25 -15.69 -8.59 -0.15
N LEU A 26 -16.08 -8.04 -1.30
CA LEU A 26 -15.13 -7.57 -2.32
C LEU A 26 -14.32 -6.37 -1.83
N ASP A 27 -14.96 -5.41 -1.18
CA ASP A 27 -14.30 -4.24 -0.61
C ASP A 27 -13.29 -4.64 0.47
N ALA A 28 -13.68 -5.58 1.35
CA ALA A 28 -12.79 -6.13 2.37
C ALA A 28 -11.59 -6.88 1.76
N ALA A 29 -11.81 -7.68 0.72
CA ALA A 29 -10.73 -8.39 0.03
C ALA A 29 -9.76 -7.43 -0.67
N SER A 30 -10.26 -6.37 -1.30
CA SER A 30 -9.42 -5.33 -1.93
C SER A 30 -8.58 -4.62 -0.87
N SER A 31 -9.20 -4.17 0.23
CA SER A 31 -8.51 -3.49 1.32
C SER A 31 -7.42 -4.36 1.94
N PHE A 32 -7.67 -5.66 2.14
CA PHE A 32 -6.65 -6.60 2.63
C PHE A 32 -5.47 -6.73 1.67
N SER A 33 -5.73 -6.78 0.35
CA SER A 33 -4.68 -6.84 -0.67
C SER A 33 -3.82 -5.57 -0.67
N ASP A 34 -4.45 -4.40 -0.59
CA ASP A 34 -3.75 -3.12 -0.55
C ASP A 34 -2.91 -2.96 0.72
N GLN A 35 -3.45 -3.32 1.88
CA GLN A 35 -2.69 -3.32 3.14
C GLN A 35 -1.50 -4.28 3.07
N ASN A 36 -1.69 -5.47 2.49
CA ASN A 36 -0.60 -6.43 2.34
C ASN A 36 0.50 -5.89 1.41
N ARG A 37 0.13 -5.21 0.32
CA ARG A 37 1.11 -4.54 -0.57
C ARG A 37 1.88 -3.43 0.15
N GLN A 38 1.20 -2.62 0.97
CA GLN A 38 1.84 -1.59 1.79
C GLN A 38 2.84 -2.21 2.78
N ASN A 39 2.42 -3.25 3.50
CA ASN A 39 3.30 -3.95 4.46
C ASN A 39 4.54 -4.55 3.75
N CYS A 40 4.36 -5.18 2.59
CA CYS A 40 5.48 -5.70 1.81
C CYS A 40 6.43 -4.59 1.35
N ALA A 41 5.90 -3.46 0.88
CA ALA A 41 6.71 -2.32 0.45
C ALA A 41 7.46 -1.69 1.63
N GLU A 42 6.85 -1.62 2.81
CA GLU A 42 7.50 -1.14 4.04
C GLU A 42 8.67 -2.02 4.44
N VAL A 43 8.47 -3.34 4.49
CA VAL A 43 9.55 -4.30 4.80
C VAL A 43 10.69 -4.18 3.78
N ALA A 44 10.36 -4.11 2.49
CA ALA A 44 11.35 -3.94 1.43
C ALA A 44 12.16 -2.64 1.62
N LEU A 45 11.47 -1.51 1.86
CA LEU A 45 12.09 -0.20 2.08
C LEU A 45 13.05 -0.20 3.29
N GLN A 46 12.62 -0.79 4.41
CA GLN A 46 13.44 -0.85 5.63
C GLN A 46 14.69 -1.73 5.47
N SER A 47 14.59 -2.78 4.64
CA SER A 47 15.69 -3.71 4.36
C SER A 47 16.66 -3.23 3.26
N LEU A 48 16.27 -2.20 2.50
CA LEU A 48 17.04 -1.73 1.36
C LEU A 48 18.33 -1.02 1.82
N CYS A 49 19.47 -1.49 1.34
CA CYS A 49 20.79 -0.88 1.51
C CYS A 49 21.42 -0.61 0.14
N GLN A 50 22.25 0.42 0.02
CA GLN A 50 22.92 0.74 -1.24
C GLN A 50 23.99 -0.32 -1.60
N ASN A 51 23.60 -1.39 -2.31
CA ASN A 51 24.52 -2.43 -2.76
C ASN A 51 25.09 -2.21 -4.19
N GLY A 52 24.55 -1.24 -4.93
CA GLY A 52 24.94 -0.90 -6.30
C GLY A 52 25.21 0.59 -6.52
N THR A 53 24.94 1.09 -7.72
CA THR A 53 25.02 2.53 -8.01
C THR A 53 23.98 3.31 -7.23
N VAL A 54 24.26 4.57 -6.90
CA VAL A 54 23.30 5.47 -6.25
C VAL A 54 22.01 5.60 -7.08
N SER A 55 22.13 5.59 -8.41
CA SER A 55 20.96 5.65 -9.30
C SER A 55 20.05 4.43 -9.16
N ALA A 56 20.61 3.22 -9.15
CA ALA A 56 19.83 1.99 -9.02
C ALA A 56 19.14 1.93 -7.64
N TYR A 57 19.88 2.27 -6.58
CA TYR A 57 19.35 2.37 -5.23
C TYR A 57 18.19 3.37 -5.13
N THR A 58 18.38 4.58 -5.69
CA THR A 58 17.34 5.62 -5.70
C THR A 58 16.08 5.18 -6.42
N GLN A 59 16.23 4.49 -7.55
CA GLN A 59 15.10 4.01 -8.33
C GLN A 59 14.29 2.95 -7.55
N GLU A 60 14.97 2.00 -6.91
CA GLU A 60 14.32 0.95 -6.11
C GLU A 60 13.67 1.53 -4.85
N PHE A 61 14.36 2.43 -4.14
CA PHE A 61 13.80 3.14 -2.98
C PHE A 61 12.52 3.89 -3.35
N ASN A 62 12.55 4.67 -4.43
CA ASN A 62 11.39 5.44 -4.89
C ASN A 62 10.20 4.57 -5.30
N SER A 63 10.45 3.36 -5.81
CA SER A 63 9.37 2.42 -6.18
C SER A 63 8.58 1.96 -4.95
N HIS A 64 9.27 1.67 -3.85
CA HIS A 64 8.65 1.25 -2.59
C HIS A 64 8.06 2.44 -1.82
N ALA A 65 8.74 3.60 -1.82
CA ALA A 65 8.28 4.82 -1.15
C ALA A 65 6.88 5.26 -1.63
N ARG A 66 6.60 5.14 -2.94
CA ARG A 66 5.27 5.47 -3.52
C ARG A 66 4.15 4.57 -3.02
N THR A 67 4.48 3.36 -2.56
CA THR A 67 3.48 2.38 -2.13
C THR A 67 3.14 2.53 -0.65
N VAL A 68 4.10 2.91 0.20
CA VAL A 68 3.93 2.96 1.66
C VAL A 68 3.20 4.21 2.16
N GLY A 69 3.12 5.28 1.36
CA GLY A 69 2.39 6.51 1.72
C GLY A 69 2.96 7.28 2.91
N TRP A 70 4.25 7.08 3.25
CA TRP A 70 4.93 7.80 4.32
C TRP A 70 5.19 9.26 3.95
N ALA A 71 5.35 10.12 4.97
CA ALA A 71 5.78 11.49 4.78
C ALA A 71 7.24 11.58 4.27
N ASP A 72 7.61 12.70 3.64
CA ASP A 72 8.95 12.88 3.07
C ASP A 72 10.06 12.84 4.12
N THR A 73 9.83 13.40 5.32
CA THR A 73 10.84 13.45 6.39
C THR A 73 11.38 12.06 6.78
N PRO A 74 10.56 11.07 7.17
CA PRO A 74 11.07 9.73 7.49
C PRO A 74 11.68 9.01 6.27
N LEU A 75 11.16 9.26 5.05
CA LEU A 75 11.73 8.69 3.83
C LEU A 75 13.15 9.23 3.56
N MET A 76 13.36 10.55 3.71
CA MET A 76 14.68 11.18 3.56
C MET A 76 15.69 10.64 4.57
N SER A 77 15.31 10.55 5.85
CA SER A 77 16.19 10.01 6.89
C SER A 77 16.57 8.56 6.61
N LEU A 78 15.61 7.72 6.20
CA LEU A 78 15.88 6.33 5.85
C LEU A 78 16.78 6.21 4.62
N TYR A 79 16.49 6.99 3.57
CA TYR A 79 17.30 7.02 2.35
C TYR A 79 18.76 7.37 2.66
N GLN A 80 18.99 8.45 3.41
CA GLN A 80 20.34 8.87 3.78
C GLN A 80 21.06 7.82 4.63
N HIS A 81 20.40 7.30 5.66
CA HIS A 81 21.00 6.33 6.58
C HIS A 81 21.40 5.01 5.90
N ARG A 82 20.74 4.64 4.80
CA ARG A 82 20.98 3.39 4.07
C ARG A 82 21.94 3.52 2.88
N LEU A 83 22.39 4.74 2.56
CA LEU A 83 23.51 4.97 1.65
C LEU A 83 24.82 4.43 2.25
N LYS A 84 25.77 4.08 1.39
CA LYS A 84 27.12 3.72 1.86
C LYS A 84 27.80 4.94 2.48
N GLU A 85 28.61 4.73 3.51
CA GLU A 85 29.31 5.80 4.26
C GLU A 85 30.13 6.73 3.35
N ASN A 86 30.83 6.18 2.35
CA ASN A 86 31.61 6.98 1.40
C ASN A 86 30.75 7.89 0.51
N VAL A 87 29.46 7.58 0.34
CA VAL A 87 28.48 8.43 -0.34
C VAL A 87 27.79 9.35 0.65
N GLN A 88 27.50 8.88 1.87
CA GLN A 88 26.95 9.72 2.95
C GLN A 88 27.85 10.91 3.26
N LEU A 89 29.17 10.71 3.35
CA LEU A 89 30.13 11.79 3.59
C LEU A 89 30.07 12.84 2.47
N ALA A 90 30.00 12.41 1.21
CA ALA A 90 29.88 13.33 0.08
C ALA A 90 28.54 14.10 0.06
N VAL A 91 27.44 13.48 0.48
CA VAL A 91 26.11 14.14 0.56
C VAL A 91 26.07 15.14 1.71
N VAL A 92 26.59 14.80 2.89
CA VAL A 92 26.64 15.71 4.06
C VAL A 92 27.58 16.88 3.82
N GLU A 93 28.66 16.69 3.05
CA GLU A 93 29.57 17.79 2.66
C GLU A 93 28.96 18.75 1.60
N LEU A 94 27.83 18.39 0.99
CA LEU A 94 27.19 19.14 -0.10
C LEU A 94 25.92 19.93 0.34
N ILE A 95 25.57 19.92 1.62
CA ILE A 95 24.43 20.65 2.22
C ILE A 95 24.94 21.71 3.19
#